data_AF-A0A7S2KR35-F1
#
_entry.id   AF-A0A7S2KR35-F1
#
_cell.length_a   1.000
_cell.length_b   1.000
_cell.length_c   1.000
_cell.angle_alpha   90.00
_cell.angle_beta   90.00
_cell.angle_gamma   90.00
#
_symmetry.space_group_name_H-M   'P 1'
#
loop_
_entity.id
_entity.type
_entity.pdbx_description
1 polymer ?
#
loop_
_entity_poly.entity_id
_entity_poly.type
_entity_poly.pdbx_seq_one_letter_code
_entity_poly.pdbx_strand_id
1 'polypeptide(L)'
;HRRFDEAIARCISHSDEVTERTAVVIDREEQQQQDPAVAPANDNENGVNDIAEGLNHDEDEVDGEGPNYNDDDLVQPNHRHHRQARMGCGMCALHVVCSATAGEIVGNLLIPLELLQYLVDVAPESVAWLCTTANGESFTPLHILCLRISETNDERVLDNKVAALRIVIEANPGALMVRNDAGLLPLHVMLLRMPEDLTGAPTDFYYRAMSELVSANPVLASAPDTNGKTPLHVACYFAPTWGQFG
;
A
#
# COMPACT_ATOMS: atom_id res chain seq x y z
N HIS A 1 10.04 -25.09 -16.79
CA HIS A 1 8.90 -24.86 -17.69
C HIS A 1 7.62 -25.52 -17.17
N ARG A 2 7.31 -26.81 -17.38
CA ARG A 2 6.00 -27.37 -16.96
C ARG A 2 5.57 -27.13 -15.50
N ARG A 3 6.44 -27.37 -14.51
CA ARG A 3 6.14 -27.09 -13.08
C ARG A 3 5.95 -25.60 -12.78
N PHE A 4 6.59 -24.75 -13.58
CA PHE A 4 6.56 -23.31 -13.45
C PHE A 4 5.26 -22.75 -14.05
N ASP A 5 4.85 -23.24 -15.22
CA ASP A 5 3.57 -22.92 -15.83
C ASP A 5 2.40 -23.39 -14.96
N GLU A 6 2.52 -24.58 -14.34
CA GLU A 6 1.55 -25.08 -13.36
C GLU A 6 1.49 -24.22 -12.09
N ALA A 7 2.62 -23.69 -11.63
CA ALA A 7 2.66 -22.79 -10.48
C ALA A 7 2.00 -21.45 -10.81
N ILE A 8 2.33 -20.85 -11.96
CA ILE A 8 1.68 -19.62 -12.46
C ILE A 8 0.17 -19.83 -12.60
N ALA A 9 -0.26 -20.94 -13.20
CA ALA A 9 -1.68 -21.24 -13.36
C ALA A 9 -2.39 -21.35 -12.00
N ARG A 10 -1.77 -21.99 -10.99
CA ARG A 10 -2.34 -22.04 -9.63
C ARG A 10 -2.42 -20.66 -8.98
N CYS A 11 -1.38 -19.84 -9.11
CA CYS A 11 -1.37 -18.48 -8.58
C CYS A 11 -2.48 -17.62 -9.22
N ILE A 12 -2.66 -17.72 -10.54
CA ILE A 12 -3.73 -17.01 -11.26
C ILE A 12 -5.11 -17.50 -10.79
N SER A 13 -5.36 -18.81 -10.79
CA SER A 13 -6.66 -19.35 -10.35
C SER A 13 -7.01 -19.00 -8.91
N HIS A 14 -6.00 -18.88 -8.02
CA HIS A 14 -6.23 -18.50 -6.63
C HIS A 14 -6.42 -16.98 -6.46
N SER A 15 -5.78 -16.16 -7.29
CA SER A 15 -5.98 -14.69 -7.29
C SER A 15 -7.43 -14.32 -7.62
N ASP A 16 -8.07 -15.03 -8.57
CA ASP A 16 -9.47 -14.81 -8.92
C ASP A 16 -10.38 -15.10 -7.72
N GLU A 17 -10.11 -16.19 -6.99
CA GLU A 17 -10.86 -16.59 -5.80
C GLU A 17 -10.69 -15.61 -4.62
N VAL A 18 -9.46 -15.10 -4.39
CA VAL A 18 -9.18 -14.13 -3.33
C VAL A 18 -9.81 -12.76 -3.65
N THR A 19 -9.78 -12.33 -4.91
CA THR A 19 -10.42 -11.08 -5.34
C THR A 19 -11.93 -11.13 -5.08
N GLU A 20 -12.56 -12.26 -5.40
CA GLU A 20 -14.00 -12.48 -5.16
C GLU A 20 -14.34 -12.47 -3.66
N ARG A 21 -13.52 -13.10 -2.81
CA ARG A 21 -13.74 -13.11 -1.35
C ARG A 21 -13.49 -11.76 -0.68
N THR A 22 -12.47 -11.02 -1.12
CA THR A 22 -12.15 -9.69 -0.55
C THR A 22 -13.27 -8.69 -0.83
N ALA A 23 -13.88 -8.75 -2.02
CA ALA A 23 -15.05 -7.94 -2.35
C ALA A 23 -16.23 -8.21 -1.41
N VAL A 24 -16.47 -9.47 -1.03
CA VAL A 24 -17.55 -9.87 -0.11
C VAL A 24 -17.35 -9.37 1.32
N VAL A 25 -16.10 -9.29 1.80
CA VAL A 25 -15.81 -8.78 3.15
C VAL A 25 -16.02 -7.27 3.24
N ILE A 26 -15.60 -6.53 2.21
CA ILE A 26 -15.72 -5.07 2.16
C ILE A 26 -17.20 -4.65 2.08
N ASP A 27 -18.02 -5.31 1.25
CA ASP A 27 -19.47 -5.06 1.18
C ASP A 27 -20.16 -5.25 2.56
N ARG A 28 -19.63 -6.15 3.39
CA ARG A 28 -20.19 -6.46 4.71
C ARG A 28 -19.82 -5.43 5.76
N GLU A 29 -18.63 -4.82 5.66
CA GLU A 29 -18.20 -3.71 6.53
C GLU A 29 -18.91 -2.41 6.16
N GLU A 30 -19.11 -2.13 4.87
CA GLU A 30 -19.91 -0.98 4.41
C GLU A 30 -21.38 -1.08 4.83
N GLN A 31 -21.98 -2.28 4.79
CA GLN A 31 -23.35 -2.51 5.31
C GLN A 31 -23.45 -2.32 6.83
N GLN A 32 -22.39 -2.61 7.60
CA GLN A 32 -22.37 -2.37 9.04
C GLN A 32 -22.20 -0.89 9.40
N GLN A 33 -21.60 -0.08 8.53
CA GLN A 33 -21.48 1.37 8.73
C GLN A 33 -22.75 2.14 8.35
N GLN A 34 -23.66 1.55 7.58
CA GLN A 34 -24.92 2.17 7.15
C GLN A 34 -26.11 1.91 8.09
N ASP A 35 -25.92 1.20 9.21
CA ASP A 35 -26.97 1.00 10.21
C ASP A 35 -26.78 2.02 11.36
N PRO A 36 -27.46 3.19 11.32
CA PRO A 36 -27.36 4.16 12.41
C PRO A 36 -28.03 3.56 13.64
N ALA A 37 -27.24 3.16 14.62
CA ALA A 37 -27.72 2.83 15.95
C ALA A 37 -28.55 4.01 16.47
N VAL A 38 -29.86 3.78 16.62
CA VAL A 38 -30.80 4.70 17.26
C VAL A 38 -30.32 4.93 18.70
N ALA A 39 -29.66 6.06 18.93
CA ALA A 39 -29.26 6.48 20.27
C ALA A 39 -30.51 6.86 21.09
N PRO A 40 -30.62 6.44 22.36
CA PRO A 40 -31.69 6.91 23.23
C PRO A 40 -31.48 8.38 23.59
N ALA A 41 -32.54 9.17 23.39
CA ALA A 41 -32.63 10.57 23.79
C ALA A 41 -32.30 10.72 25.28
N ASN A 42 -31.32 11.57 25.58
CA ASN A 42 -31.02 11.98 26.95
C ASN A 42 -31.24 13.48 27.04
N ASP A 43 -32.38 13.85 27.59
CA ASP A 43 -32.72 15.22 27.97
C ASP A 43 -31.88 15.61 29.18
N ASN A 44 -31.02 16.63 29.03
CA ASN A 44 -30.50 17.33 30.19
C ASN A 44 -30.34 18.82 29.87
N GLU A 45 -31.34 19.58 30.31
CA GLU A 45 -31.32 21.04 30.40
C GLU A 45 -30.37 21.46 31.53
N ASN A 46 -29.49 22.43 31.25
CA ASN A 46 -28.83 23.41 32.13
C ASN A 46 -27.61 23.91 31.35
N GLY A 47 -27.32 25.20 31.13
CA GLY A 47 -27.78 26.44 31.69
C GLY A 47 -26.63 27.43 31.52
N VAL A 48 -26.89 28.53 30.79
CA VAL A 48 -26.31 29.89 30.91
C VAL A 48 -24.80 30.02 31.18
N ASN A 49 -24.06 30.62 30.25
CA ASN A 49 -23.31 31.86 30.49
C ASN A 49 -22.74 32.49 29.20
N ASP A 50 -23.17 33.73 28.98
CA ASP A 50 -22.53 34.77 28.18
C ASP A 50 -21.09 35.03 28.66
N ILE A 51 -20.11 35.13 27.74
CA ILE A 51 -19.09 36.20 27.73
C ILE A 51 -18.71 36.49 26.27
N ALA A 52 -18.63 37.78 25.97
CA ALA A 52 -18.44 38.42 24.68
C ALA A 52 -16.97 38.57 24.24
N GLU A 53 -16.81 39.17 23.05
CA GLU A 53 -15.62 39.82 22.49
C GLU A 53 -14.57 38.84 21.92
N GLY A 54 -14.15 38.92 20.65
CA GLY A 54 -14.03 40.07 19.78
C GLY A 54 -12.58 40.11 19.28
N LEU A 55 -12.26 39.34 18.24
CA LEU A 55 -11.00 39.45 17.51
C LEU A 55 -11.28 39.27 16.03
N ASN A 56 -11.40 40.39 15.34
CA ASN A 56 -11.21 40.45 13.90
C ASN A 56 -9.72 40.21 13.65
N HIS A 57 -9.40 39.13 12.94
CA HIS A 57 -8.10 38.97 12.30
C HIS A 57 -8.30 39.21 10.82
N ASP A 58 -7.63 40.26 10.35
CA ASP A 58 -7.49 40.60 8.95
C ASP A 58 -6.80 39.42 8.25
N GLU A 59 -7.50 38.81 7.30
CA GLU A 59 -6.95 37.80 6.40
C GLU A 59 -6.17 38.54 5.31
N ASP A 60 -4.84 38.59 5.47
CA ASP A 60 -3.93 38.94 4.38
C ASP A 60 -3.95 37.79 3.35
N GLU A 61 -4.68 38.00 2.25
CA GLU A 61 -4.56 37.23 1.00
C GLU A 61 -3.11 37.29 0.51
N VAL A 62 -2.36 36.21 0.77
CA VAL A 62 -1.06 35.98 0.14
C VAL A 62 -1.30 35.13 -1.10
N ASP A 63 -1.30 35.80 -2.25
CA ASP A 63 -1.31 35.20 -3.59
C ASP A 63 0.00 34.45 -3.85
N GLY A 64 0.14 33.28 -3.23
CA GLY A 64 1.23 32.35 -3.48
C GLY A 64 0.94 31.50 -4.71
N GLU A 65 1.39 31.96 -5.89
CA GLU A 65 1.52 31.11 -7.08
C GLU A 65 2.45 29.94 -6.77
N GLY A 66 1.87 28.82 -6.32
CA GLY A 66 2.59 27.56 -6.14
C GLY A 66 3.10 27.04 -7.50
N PRO A 67 4.27 26.38 -7.53
CA PRO A 67 4.82 25.83 -8.76
C PRO A 67 3.84 24.83 -9.37
N ASN A 68 3.34 25.17 -10.55
CA ASN A 68 2.54 24.31 -11.40
C ASN A 68 3.42 23.16 -11.93
N TYR A 69 3.41 22.03 -11.22
CA TYR A 69 3.99 20.79 -11.74
C TYR A 69 3.02 20.23 -12.78
N ASN A 70 3.29 20.51 -14.06
CA ASN A 70 2.56 19.89 -15.14
C ASN A 70 2.82 18.38 -15.12
N ASP A 71 1.81 17.59 -14.73
CA ASP A 71 1.80 16.12 -14.73
C ASP A 71 1.73 15.49 -16.16
N ASP A 72 1.83 16.30 -17.22
CA ASP A 72 1.60 15.88 -18.60
C ASP A 72 2.81 15.24 -19.32
N ASP A 73 3.97 15.11 -18.66
CA ASP A 73 5.20 14.57 -19.28
C ASP A 73 5.57 13.13 -18.87
N LEU A 74 4.68 12.39 -18.21
CA LEU A 74 4.84 10.94 -18.10
C LEU A 74 4.48 10.27 -19.43
N VAL A 75 5.46 10.30 -20.34
CA VAL A 75 5.55 9.52 -21.57
C VAL A 75 5.09 8.08 -21.29
N GLN A 76 3.85 7.75 -21.67
CA GLN A 76 3.42 6.36 -21.71
C GLN A 76 4.24 5.66 -22.81
N PRO A 77 5.15 4.73 -22.48
CA PRO A 77 6.04 4.19 -23.49
C PRO A 77 5.23 3.30 -24.43
N ASN A 78 5.47 3.46 -25.73
CA ASN A 78 4.87 2.66 -26.81
C ASN A 78 5.37 1.21 -26.72
N HIS A 79 4.81 0.40 -25.81
CA HIS A 79 5.17 -1.00 -25.59
C HIS A 79 4.43 -1.94 -26.54
N ARG A 80 4.73 -1.87 -27.84
CA ARG A 80 4.37 -2.94 -28.79
C ARG A 80 5.53 -3.94 -28.85
N HIS A 81 5.43 -5.05 -28.10
CA HIS A 81 5.76 -6.43 -28.58
C HIS A 81 5.79 -7.51 -27.50
N HIS A 82 5.68 -7.21 -26.21
CA HIS A 82 5.36 -8.24 -25.21
C HIS A 82 3.86 -8.20 -24.89
N ARG A 83 3.07 -9.00 -25.61
CA ARG A 83 1.73 -9.40 -25.16
C ARG A 83 1.89 -10.31 -23.93
N GLN A 84 2.29 -9.74 -22.80
CA GLN A 84 1.99 -10.39 -21.53
C GLN A 84 0.48 -10.30 -21.34
N ALA A 85 -0.13 -11.46 -21.06
CA ALA A 85 -1.55 -11.55 -20.77
C ALA A 85 -1.81 -10.73 -19.50
N ARG A 86 -2.28 -9.49 -19.66
CA ARG A 86 -2.84 -8.73 -18.55
C ARG A 86 -4.19 -9.35 -18.22
N MET A 87 -4.41 -9.62 -16.94
CA MET A 87 -5.74 -10.03 -16.48
C MET A 87 -6.71 -8.85 -16.63
N GLY A 88 -8.03 -9.09 -16.54
CA GLY A 88 -9.04 -8.05 -16.75
C GLY A 88 -8.88 -6.80 -15.87
N CYS A 89 -8.24 -6.94 -14.70
CA CYS A 89 -7.89 -5.88 -13.75
C CYS A 89 -6.52 -5.21 -13.98
N GLY A 90 -5.83 -5.52 -15.08
CA GLY A 90 -4.51 -4.98 -15.40
C GLY A 90 -3.35 -5.61 -14.64
N MET A 91 -3.61 -6.53 -13.70
CA MET A 91 -2.58 -7.33 -13.02
C MET A 91 -1.74 -8.12 -14.02
N CYS A 92 -0.42 -8.05 -13.82
CA CYS A 92 0.54 -8.93 -14.48
C CYS A 92 1.00 -10.03 -13.52
N ALA A 93 1.76 -11.01 -14.02
CA ALA A 93 2.27 -12.12 -13.21
C ALA A 93 3.04 -11.66 -11.96
N LEU A 94 3.77 -10.54 -12.05
CA LEU A 94 4.52 -10.00 -10.92
C LEU A 94 3.60 -9.51 -9.78
N HIS A 95 2.48 -8.87 -10.11
CA HIS A 95 1.47 -8.47 -9.12
C HIS A 95 0.91 -9.69 -8.38
N VAL A 96 0.61 -10.76 -9.12
CA VAL A 96 0.06 -12.00 -8.54
C VAL A 96 1.05 -12.65 -7.58
N VAL A 97 2.33 -12.71 -7.97
CA VAL A 97 3.38 -13.28 -7.10
C VAL A 97 3.58 -12.43 -5.85
N CYS A 98 3.54 -11.10 -5.98
CA CYS A 98 3.60 -10.18 -4.85
C CYS A 98 2.35 -10.24 -3.95
N SER A 99 1.17 -10.56 -4.50
CA SER A 99 -0.08 -10.66 -3.73
C SER A 99 -0.30 -12.01 -3.06
N ALA A 100 0.35 -13.07 -3.56
CA ALA A 100 0.16 -14.45 -3.09
C ALA A 100 0.60 -14.72 -1.64
N THR A 101 1.09 -13.70 -0.92
CA THR A 101 1.46 -13.80 0.50
C THR A 101 0.29 -13.67 1.46
N ALA A 102 -0.91 -13.30 0.98
CA ALA A 102 -2.09 -13.14 1.82
C ALA A 102 -2.66 -14.51 2.18
N GLY A 103 -2.36 -14.95 3.40
CA GLY A 103 -2.79 -16.22 3.93
C GLY A 103 -4.31 -16.27 4.08
N GLU A 104 -4.95 -17.14 3.31
CA GLU A 104 -6.01 -17.99 3.81
C GLU A 104 -5.98 -19.33 3.05
N ILE A 105 -5.61 -20.39 3.79
CA ILE A 105 -5.97 -21.80 3.56
C ILE A 105 -5.02 -22.67 2.69
N VAL A 106 -4.03 -22.14 1.96
CA VAL A 106 -3.02 -23.01 1.31
C VAL A 106 -1.58 -22.66 1.71
N GLY A 107 -1.34 -22.72 3.02
CA GLY A 107 -0.05 -22.87 3.69
C GLY A 107 1.05 -21.89 3.30
N ASN A 108 1.22 -20.79 4.05
CA ASN A 108 2.40 -19.90 4.11
C ASN A 108 3.30 -20.01 2.88
N LEU A 109 2.75 -19.76 1.69
CA LEU A 109 3.47 -20.03 0.47
C LEU A 109 4.49 -18.90 0.35
N LEU A 110 5.72 -19.21 0.78
CA LEU A 110 6.86 -18.33 0.59
C LEU A 110 6.87 -17.90 -0.87
N ILE A 111 7.05 -16.61 -1.11
CA ILE A 111 7.27 -16.11 -2.47
C ILE A 111 8.47 -16.91 -2.97
N PRO A 112 8.32 -17.70 -4.06
CA PRO A 112 9.46 -18.40 -4.60
C PRO A 112 10.35 -17.32 -5.21
N LEU A 113 11.40 -16.93 -4.49
CA LEU A 113 12.25 -15.80 -4.87
C LEU A 113 12.86 -16.02 -6.26
N GLU A 114 13.07 -17.27 -6.65
CA GLU A 114 13.52 -17.66 -7.98
C GLU A 114 12.46 -17.37 -9.06
N LEU A 115 11.18 -17.57 -8.76
CA LEU A 115 10.08 -17.19 -9.66
C LEU A 115 9.98 -15.67 -9.76
N LEU A 116 10.07 -14.96 -8.64
CA LEU A 116 10.06 -13.50 -8.61
C LEU A 116 11.21 -12.93 -9.44
N GLN A 117 12.44 -13.39 -9.18
CA GLN A 117 13.64 -13.01 -9.92
C GLN A 117 13.50 -13.30 -11.41
N TYR A 118 13.02 -14.49 -11.78
CA TYR A 118 12.80 -14.83 -13.18
C TYR A 118 11.81 -13.89 -13.87
N LEU A 119 10.69 -13.55 -13.21
CA LEU A 119 9.68 -12.65 -13.79
C LEU A 119 10.24 -11.24 -13.99
N VAL A 120 11.03 -10.77 -13.02
CA VAL A 120 11.78 -9.51 -13.09
C VAL A 120 12.79 -9.53 -14.24
N ASP A 121 13.56 -10.60 -14.40
CA ASP A 121 14.57 -10.72 -15.45
C ASP A 121 13.94 -10.75 -16.85
N VAL A 122 12.77 -11.37 -16.98
CA VAL A 122 12.05 -11.50 -18.26
C VAL A 122 11.26 -10.25 -18.63
N ALA A 123 10.80 -9.47 -17.64
CA ALA A 123 10.00 -8.27 -17.86
C ALA A 123 10.26 -7.21 -16.78
N PRO A 124 11.44 -6.56 -16.78
CA PRO A 124 11.84 -5.60 -15.74
C PRO A 124 10.92 -4.38 -15.69
N GLU A 125 10.33 -3.98 -16.82
CA GLU A 125 9.37 -2.87 -16.89
C GLU A 125 8.10 -3.14 -16.08
N SER A 126 7.77 -4.41 -15.85
CA SER A 126 6.56 -4.81 -15.13
C SER A 126 6.57 -4.41 -13.66
N VAL A 127 7.75 -4.11 -13.11
CA VAL A 127 7.94 -3.61 -11.74
C VAL A 127 7.30 -2.23 -11.52
N ALA A 128 7.16 -1.43 -12.59
CA ALA A 128 6.53 -0.12 -12.52
C ALA A 128 5.09 -0.11 -13.05
N TRP A 129 4.58 -1.25 -13.54
CA TRP A 129 3.22 -1.31 -14.03
C TRP A 129 2.24 -1.20 -12.88
N LEU A 130 1.19 -0.42 -13.08
CA LEU A 130 0.05 -0.35 -12.18
C LEU A 130 -0.96 -1.44 -12.54
N CYS A 131 -1.55 -2.06 -11.52
CA CYS A 131 -2.78 -2.84 -11.61
C CYS A 131 -3.89 -2.15 -10.85
N THR A 132 -5.13 -2.23 -11.34
CA THR A 132 -6.28 -1.69 -10.63
C THR A 132 -6.88 -2.77 -9.74
N THR A 133 -6.96 -2.53 -8.44
CA THR A 133 -7.62 -3.44 -7.49
C THR A 133 -9.14 -3.33 -7.57
N ALA A 134 -9.85 -4.23 -6.88
CA ALA A 134 -11.31 -4.25 -6.89
C ALA A 134 -11.94 -2.96 -6.35
N ASN A 135 -11.26 -2.25 -5.44
CA ASN A 135 -11.66 -0.94 -4.91
C ASN A 135 -11.26 0.24 -5.83
N GLY A 136 -10.75 -0.03 -7.03
CA GLY A 136 -10.40 1.00 -8.00
C GLY A 136 -9.04 1.67 -7.78
N GLU A 137 -8.25 1.26 -6.78
CA GLU A 137 -6.91 1.81 -6.55
C GLU A 137 -5.87 1.16 -7.48
N SER A 138 -4.96 1.97 -8.02
CA SER A 138 -3.86 1.49 -8.83
C SER A 138 -2.62 1.17 -7.99
N PHE A 139 -2.09 -0.04 -8.07
CA PHE A 139 -0.89 -0.43 -7.30
C PHE A 139 0.19 -1.00 -8.20
N THR A 140 1.44 -0.66 -7.91
CA THR A 140 2.58 -1.40 -8.47
C THR A 140 2.83 -2.67 -7.66
N PRO A 141 3.61 -3.64 -8.18
CA PRO A 141 4.01 -4.81 -7.39
C PRO A 141 4.71 -4.44 -6.08
N LEU A 142 5.48 -3.35 -6.08
CA LEU A 142 6.15 -2.85 -4.87
C LEU A 142 5.16 -2.34 -3.83
N HIS A 143 4.09 -1.64 -4.24
CA HIS A 143 3.02 -1.27 -3.32
C HIS A 143 2.34 -2.49 -2.72
N ILE A 144 2.06 -3.53 -3.53
CA ILE A 144 1.45 -4.78 -3.03
C ILE A 144 2.36 -5.44 -2.00
N LEU A 145 3.66 -5.57 -2.25
CA LEU A 145 4.60 -6.13 -1.27
C LEU A 145 4.60 -5.32 0.04
N CYS A 146 4.64 -3.99 -0.05
CA CYS A 146 4.58 -3.09 1.10
C CYS A 146 3.27 -3.24 1.88
N LEU A 147 2.13 -3.31 1.18
CA LEU A 147 0.80 -3.47 1.77
C LEU A 147 0.69 -4.79 2.54
N ARG A 148 1.22 -5.86 1.93
CA ARG A 148 1.09 -7.23 2.44
C ARG A 148 2.14 -7.55 3.50
N ILE A 149 3.09 -6.66 3.77
CA ILE A 149 4.18 -6.96 4.70
C ILE A 149 3.69 -7.32 6.10
N SER A 150 2.56 -6.74 6.52
CA SER A 150 2.03 -6.87 7.87
C SER A 150 1.11 -8.05 8.15
N GLU A 151 0.79 -8.84 7.13
CA GLU A 151 -0.22 -9.89 7.21
C GLU A 151 0.21 -11.15 7.96
N THR A 152 1.46 -11.20 8.41
CA THR A 152 2.01 -12.38 9.06
C THR A 152 3.03 -11.99 10.12
N ASN A 153 3.07 -12.76 11.20
CA ASN A 153 4.09 -12.64 12.24
C ASN A 153 5.16 -13.75 12.12
N ASP A 154 5.12 -14.58 11.08
CA ASP A 154 6.13 -15.62 10.85
C ASP A 154 7.42 -14.99 10.30
N GLU A 155 8.46 -14.96 11.14
CA GLU A 155 9.78 -14.38 10.80
C GLU A 155 10.35 -14.90 9.47
N ARG A 156 10.13 -16.17 9.11
CA ARG A 156 10.66 -16.74 7.85
C ARG A 156 9.93 -16.18 6.64
N VAL A 157 8.61 -16.01 6.76
CA VAL A 157 7.79 -15.40 5.70
C VAL A 157 8.14 -13.93 5.57
N LEU A 158 8.40 -13.27 6.69
CA LEU A 158 8.84 -11.90 6.72
C LEU A 158 10.21 -11.75 6.04
N ASP A 159 11.26 -12.48 6.43
CA ASP A 159 12.57 -12.44 5.76
C ASP A 159 12.47 -12.67 4.24
N ASN A 160 11.58 -13.57 3.83
CA ASN A 160 11.27 -13.81 2.41
C ASN A 160 10.62 -12.59 1.74
N LYS A 161 9.71 -11.86 2.40
CA LYS A 161 9.14 -10.61 1.90
C LYS A 161 10.17 -9.49 1.78
N VAL A 162 11.11 -9.36 2.73
CA VAL A 162 12.21 -8.38 2.62
C VAL A 162 13.15 -8.74 1.46
N ALA A 163 13.45 -10.02 1.27
CA ALA A 163 14.22 -10.45 0.10
C ALA A 163 13.48 -10.16 -1.22
N ALA A 164 12.17 -10.37 -1.26
CA ALA A 164 11.33 -10.01 -2.41
C ALA A 164 11.33 -8.49 -2.67
N LEU A 165 11.23 -7.66 -1.62
CA LEU A 165 11.35 -6.21 -1.73
C LEU A 165 12.68 -5.82 -2.39
N ARG A 166 13.81 -6.37 -1.93
CA ARG A 166 15.13 -6.10 -2.50
C ARG A 166 15.19 -6.43 -3.99
N ILE A 167 14.72 -7.62 -4.40
CA ILE A 167 14.69 -8.02 -5.82
C ILE A 167 13.93 -7.00 -6.66
N VAL A 168 12.74 -6.58 -6.20
CA VAL A 168 11.90 -5.62 -6.94
C VAL A 168 12.53 -4.23 -6.98
N ILE A 169 13.15 -3.77 -5.88
CA ILE A 169 13.83 -2.47 -5.79
C ILE A 169 15.08 -2.44 -6.69
N GLU A 170 15.90 -3.48 -6.64
CA GLU A 170 17.13 -3.60 -7.46
C GLU A 170 16.81 -3.62 -8.96
N ALA A 171 15.71 -4.28 -9.33
CA ALA A 171 15.25 -4.34 -10.71
C ALA A 171 14.83 -2.98 -11.28
N ASN A 172 14.16 -2.16 -10.47
CA ASN A 172 13.72 -0.83 -10.86
C ASN A 172 13.59 0.11 -9.65
N PRO A 173 14.66 0.85 -9.32
CA PRO A 173 14.63 1.82 -8.21
C PRO A 173 13.59 2.93 -8.42
N GLY A 174 13.25 3.24 -9.67
CA GLY A 174 12.23 4.24 -10.01
C GLY A 174 10.83 3.85 -9.52
N ALA A 175 10.56 2.56 -9.32
CA ALA A 175 9.26 2.08 -8.80
C ALA A 175 8.98 2.56 -7.37
N LEU A 176 10.01 2.97 -6.62
CA LEU A 176 9.86 3.59 -5.30
C LEU A 176 9.14 4.94 -5.36
N MET A 177 9.26 5.65 -6.48
CA MET A 177 8.67 6.98 -6.68
C MET A 177 7.34 6.96 -7.44
N VAL A 178 6.88 5.77 -7.86
CA VAL A 178 5.56 5.63 -8.50
C VAL A 178 4.49 5.81 -7.44
N ARG A 179 3.50 6.65 -7.73
CA ARG A 179 2.34 6.88 -6.86
C ARG A 179 1.17 6.02 -7.31
N ASN A 180 0.35 5.58 -6.36
CA ASN A 180 -0.99 5.10 -6.67
C ASN A 180 -1.95 6.26 -6.97
N ASP A 181 -3.21 5.95 -7.27
CA ASP A 181 -4.26 6.94 -7.54
C ASP A 181 -4.53 7.89 -6.36
N ALA A 182 -4.24 7.46 -5.13
CA ALA A 182 -4.32 8.28 -3.93
C ALA A 182 -3.03 9.11 -3.68
N GLY A 183 -2.10 9.12 -4.64
CA GLY A 183 -0.83 9.85 -4.48
C GLY A 183 0.17 9.18 -3.55
N LEU A 184 -0.14 7.99 -3.02
CA LEU A 184 0.69 7.30 -2.04
C LEU A 184 1.87 6.61 -2.72
N LEU A 185 3.04 6.72 -2.09
CA LEU A 185 4.23 5.95 -2.45
C LEU A 185 4.22 4.59 -1.73
N PRO A 186 5.04 3.62 -2.15
CA PRO A 186 5.16 2.33 -1.45
C PRO A 186 5.49 2.47 0.04
N LEU A 187 6.30 3.47 0.43
CA LEU A 187 6.61 3.75 1.83
C LEU A 187 5.37 4.21 2.62
N HIS A 188 4.50 5.04 2.03
CA HIS A 188 3.24 5.43 2.67
C HIS A 188 2.35 4.21 2.89
N VAL A 189 2.18 3.38 1.86
CA VAL A 189 1.34 2.18 1.91
C VAL A 189 1.81 1.19 2.98
N MET A 190 3.13 1.02 3.13
CA MET A 190 3.68 0.18 4.20
C MET A 190 3.33 0.72 5.59
N LEU A 191 3.43 2.04 5.79
CA LEU A 191 3.15 2.69 7.07
C LEU A 191 1.66 2.65 7.43
N LEU A 192 0.77 2.69 6.43
CA LEU A 192 -0.69 2.58 6.62
C LEU A 192 -1.13 1.24 7.21
N ARG A 193 -0.33 0.18 7.02
CA ARG A 193 -0.67 -1.19 7.44
C ARG A 193 0.18 -1.69 8.59
N MET A 194 0.90 -0.81 9.29
CA MET A 194 1.62 -1.24 10.48
C MET A 194 0.62 -1.74 11.53
N PRO A 195 0.92 -2.87 12.20
CA PRO A 195 0.03 -3.43 13.20
C PRO A 195 -0.10 -2.45 14.37
N GLU A 196 -1.34 -2.20 14.80
CA GLU A 196 -1.65 -1.34 15.95
C GLU A 196 -1.00 -1.87 17.23
N ASP A 197 -0.94 -3.21 17.33
CA ASP A 197 -0.32 -3.94 18.43
C ASP A 197 1.08 -4.44 18.05
N LEU A 198 2.08 -3.62 18.38
CA LEU A 198 3.49 -3.99 18.24
C LEU A 198 3.98 -4.94 19.35
N THR A 199 3.16 -5.30 20.33
CA THR A 199 3.62 -6.07 21.50
C THR A 199 3.96 -7.53 21.20
N GLY A 200 3.56 -8.04 20.03
CA GLY A 200 3.91 -9.40 19.57
C GLY A 200 4.39 -9.49 18.12
N ALA A 201 4.29 -8.42 17.34
CA ALA A 201 4.84 -8.39 15.99
C ALA A 201 6.36 -8.16 16.06
N PRO A 202 7.16 -8.81 15.21
CA PRO A 202 8.60 -8.53 15.12
C PRO A 202 8.80 -7.12 14.54
N THR A 203 8.76 -6.11 15.41
CA THR A 203 8.95 -4.68 15.07
C THR A 203 10.22 -4.45 14.28
N ASP A 204 11.29 -5.15 14.65
CA ASP A 204 12.58 -5.15 13.95
C ASP A 204 12.42 -5.45 12.45
N PHE A 205 11.47 -6.30 12.07
CA PHE A 205 11.25 -6.63 10.68
C PHE A 205 10.69 -5.46 9.87
N TYR A 206 9.71 -4.73 10.41
CA TYR A 206 9.19 -3.54 9.74
C TYR A 206 10.31 -2.52 9.57
N TYR A 207 11.09 -2.26 10.63
CA TYR A 207 12.25 -1.38 10.54
C TYR A 207 13.25 -1.81 9.46
N ARG A 208 13.54 -3.11 9.32
CA ARG A 208 14.37 -3.63 8.23
C ARG A 208 13.76 -3.30 6.87
N ALA A 209 12.48 -3.59 6.65
CA ALA A 209 11.82 -3.30 5.38
C ALA A 209 11.78 -1.79 5.06
N MET A 210 11.50 -0.93 6.03
CA MET A 210 11.59 0.52 5.82
C MET A 210 13.01 0.96 5.54
N SER A 211 13.98 0.37 6.23
CA SER A 211 15.40 0.64 5.99
C SER A 211 15.80 0.28 4.57
N GLU A 212 15.32 -0.83 4.01
CA GLU A 212 15.55 -1.16 2.59
C GLU A 212 15.00 -0.08 1.65
N LEU A 213 13.75 0.34 1.84
CA LEU A 213 13.11 1.37 1.01
C LEU A 213 13.85 2.71 1.10
N VAL A 214 14.10 3.19 2.32
CA VAL A 214 14.73 4.50 2.58
C VAL A 214 16.20 4.50 2.18
N SER A 215 16.92 3.39 2.38
CA SER A 215 18.33 3.28 1.96
C SER A 215 18.45 3.26 0.44
N ALA A 216 17.49 2.64 -0.26
CA ALA A 216 17.44 2.65 -1.71
C ALA A 216 17.10 4.05 -2.27
N ASN A 217 16.24 4.81 -1.58
CA ASN A 217 15.96 6.19 -1.95
C ASN A 217 15.57 7.06 -0.73
N PRO A 218 16.50 7.88 -0.20
CA PRO A 218 16.25 8.71 0.98
C PRO A 218 15.15 9.77 0.79
N VAL A 219 14.87 10.19 -0.46
CA VAL A 219 13.86 11.20 -0.77
C VAL A 219 12.46 10.73 -0.37
N LEU A 220 12.23 9.41 -0.34
CA LEU A 220 10.95 8.83 0.05
C LEU A 220 10.47 9.35 1.39
N ALA A 221 11.35 9.46 2.39
CA ALA A 221 11.00 9.85 3.74
C ALA A 221 10.40 11.26 3.85
N SER A 222 10.65 12.12 2.85
CA SER A 222 10.16 13.50 2.78
C SER A 222 9.14 13.75 1.68
N ALA A 223 8.91 12.79 0.78
CA ALA A 223 8.04 12.99 -0.37
C ALA A 223 6.56 12.98 0.07
N PRO A 224 5.80 14.08 -0.11
CA PRO A 224 4.40 14.14 0.30
C PRO A 224 3.51 13.35 -0.66
N ASP A 225 2.37 12.83 -0.21
CA ASP A 225 1.25 12.34 -1.02
C ASP A 225 0.46 13.51 -1.67
N THR A 226 -0.67 13.21 -2.33
CA THR A 226 -1.55 14.22 -2.96
C THR A 226 -2.21 15.16 -1.94
N ASN A 227 -2.26 14.78 -0.66
CA ASN A 227 -2.79 15.59 0.43
C ASN A 227 -1.68 16.39 1.15
N GLY A 228 -0.45 16.39 0.63
CA GLY A 228 0.68 17.04 1.30
C GLY A 228 1.23 16.26 2.51
N LYS A 229 0.73 15.05 2.79
CA LYS A 229 1.17 14.23 3.93
C LYS A 229 2.43 13.47 3.56
N THR A 230 3.46 13.54 4.38
CA THR A 230 4.70 12.80 4.21
C THR A 230 4.57 11.44 4.87
N PRO A 231 5.52 10.51 4.67
CA PRO A 231 5.54 9.27 5.42
C PRO A 231 5.56 9.50 6.93
N LEU A 232 6.24 10.55 7.41
CA LEU A 232 6.24 10.89 8.83
C LEU A 232 4.84 11.29 9.33
N HIS A 233 4.08 12.07 8.55
CA HIS A 233 2.70 12.40 8.89
C HIS A 233 1.83 11.13 8.99
N VAL A 234 1.97 10.20 8.04
CA VAL A 234 1.27 8.92 8.04
C VAL A 234 1.67 8.08 9.25
N ALA A 235 2.98 7.92 9.50
CA ALA A 235 3.48 7.19 10.65
C ALA A 235 2.88 7.74 11.94
N CYS A 236 2.95 9.06 12.20
CA CYS A 236 2.40 9.65 13.41
C CYS A 236 0.87 9.46 13.55
N TYR A 237 0.13 9.48 12.45
CA TYR A 237 -1.32 9.27 12.47
C TYR A 237 -1.69 7.84 12.86
N PHE A 238 -0.94 6.84 12.35
CA PHE A 238 -1.19 5.42 12.59
C PHE A 238 -0.33 4.81 13.72
N ALA A 239 0.48 5.61 14.41
CA ALA A 239 1.37 5.19 15.51
C ALA A 239 0.94 5.63 16.92
N PRO A 240 -0.35 5.62 17.32
CA PRO A 240 -0.74 6.09 18.66
C PRO A 240 -0.11 5.25 19.80
N THR A 241 0.39 4.05 19.52
CA THR A 241 0.95 3.11 20.52
C THR A 241 2.48 3.05 20.57
N TRP A 242 3.22 3.75 19.69
CA TRP A 242 4.69 3.64 19.63
C TRP A 242 5.38 4.18 20.89
N GLY A 243 4.76 5.14 21.58
CA GLY A 243 5.29 5.76 22.78
C GLY A 243 5.24 4.90 24.05
N GLN A 244 4.66 3.70 24.02
CA GLN A 244 4.60 2.83 25.21
C GLN A 244 5.82 1.92 25.39
N PHE A 245 6.80 1.95 24.49
CA PHE A 245 8.01 1.10 24.53
C PHE A 245 9.24 1.82 25.08
N GLY A 246 9.05 2.73 26.05
CA GLY A 246 10.11 3.39 26.80
C GLY A 246 10.59 2.60 28.01
#